data_AF-A0A7G9S3J8-F1
#
_entry.id   AF-A0A7G9S3J8-F1
#
_cell.length_a   1.000
_cell.length_b   1.000
_cell.length_c   1.000
_cell.angle_alpha   90.00
_cell.angle_beta   90.00
_cell.angle_gamma   90.00
#
_symmetry.space_group_name_H-M   'P 1'
#
loop_
_entity.id
_entity.type
_entity.pdbx_description
1 polymer ?
#
loop_
_entity_poly.entity_id
_entity_poly.type
_entity_poly.pdbx_seq_one_letter_code
_entity_poly.pdbx_strand_id
1 'polypeptide(L)'
;MTFTADAAGITLPDLESGTPSVDVCFGNDRVWSIDLSQRGSPHGRILWPDPIRPYLVGFARVSLRDSRDHREIASVDARFTDADVEARILDGSGIPLAINKWGRLGKTLELGNPGVQERILDRTEEVIEHLSGMGLRPFIVGGTLLGAIREGALLPHDDDADVAYFSRFTNPVDVAVEGFEIGRNLIELGYELVRHSATHMQLYFRNENGDLDHYVDVFSAFFTEDGYINQPFHVRGEMSPEQMLPFSSVEIDGRPFPAPANPESWLIINYDENWRTPIPGYRLETPRPTIRRFQNWFGSFHRDRDFWNEYYQSGAGHSDDPWLTGRSWILAQEADLQAQWLINLGSGSGALSQQLIDANQGRQVVSADYSQYALDLTTRQVSERHRAMHANLFRTHSLSLPLDANIVGPFDLVANHLIDQLGTHARPQTMRLIRMSLRSGGSAFATLYGRPDPEALPNPTARGLAVGELARIVEPFGITIDKVRLAPAIHEKRRDPYGVKFSLNSTISEEKK
;
A
#
# COMPACT_ATOMS: atom_id res chain seq x y z
N MET A 1 28.60 26.88 3.08
CA MET A 1 28.87 26.20 1.77
C MET A 1 27.94 26.78 0.71
N THR A 2 28.25 26.68 -0.59
CA THR A 2 27.34 27.10 -1.68
C THR A 2 26.30 26.01 -1.94
N PHE A 3 25.04 26.41 -2.18
CA PHE A 3 24.00 25.47 -2.58
C PHE A 3 24.34 24.82 -3.93
N THR A 4 24.33 23.49 -3.99
CA THR A 4 24.52 22.73 -5.23
C THR A 4 23.51 21.61 -5.34
N ALA A 5 23.18 21.22 -6.56
CA ALA A 5 22.32 20.08 -6.86
C ALA A 5 22.86 19.35 -8.09
N ASP A 6 22.98 18.03 -8.00
CA ASP A 6 23.38 17.13 -9.08
C ASP A 6 22.55 15.84 -9.03
N ALA A 7 22.81 14.88 -9.92
CA ALA A 7 22.04 13.63 -9.99
C ALA A 7 22.11 12.78 -8.70
N ALA A 8 23.12 12.96 -7.86
CA ALA A 8 23.29 12.17 -6.64
C ALA A 8 22.66 12.85 -5.42
N GLY A 9 22.54 14.18 -5.39
CA GLY A 9 21.90 14.86 -4.28
C GLY A 9 22.01 16.38 -4.31
N ILE A 10 21.66 16.99 -3.18
CA ILE A 10 21.81 18.43 -2.93
C ILE A 10 22.80 18.69 -1.80
N THR A 11 23.54 19.79 -1.87
CA THR A 11 24.36 20.29 -0.77
C THR A 11 23.72 21.54 -0.22
N LEU A 12 23.31 21.52 1.04
CA LEU A 12 22.68 22.69 1.67
C LEU A 12 23.69 23.84 1.85
N PRO A 13 23.25 25.10 1.67
CA PRO A 13 24.06 26.25 2.02
C PRO A 13 24.15 26.43 3.54
N ASP A 14 24.85 27.47 4.00
CA ASP A 14 24.78 27.86 5.41
C ASP A 14 23.41 28.52 5.65
N LEU A 15 22.56 27.84 6.41
CA LEU A 15 21.20 28.28 6.72
C LEU A 15 21.20 29.15 7.98
N GLU A 16 20.25 30.08 8.06
CA GLU A 16 20.06 30.93 9.23
C GLU A 16 19.78 30.08 10.49
N SER A 17 20.32 30.51 11.62
CA SER A 17 20.08 29.83 12.91
C SER A 17 18.59 29.86 13.23
N GLY A 18 17.95 28.69 13.29
CA GLY A 18 16.53 28.55 13.60
C GLY A 18 15.59 28.35 12.39
N THR A 19 16.11 28.06 11.19
CA THR A 19 15.28 27.51 10.10
C THR A 19 14.96 26.04 10.40
N PRO A 20 13.72 25.68 10.77
CA PRO A 20 13.39 24.31 11.18
C PRO A 20 13.33 23.35 9.99
N SER A 21 13.09 23.88 8.78
CA SER A 21 12.92 23.10 7.56
C SER A 21 13.06 23.94 6.30
N VAL A 22 13.31 23.27 5.17
CA VAL A 22 13.34 23.89 3.85
C VAL A 22 12.61 23.05 2.80
N ASP A 23 11.98 23.71 1.84
CA ASP A 23 11.33 23.12 0.68
C ASP A 23 12.27 23.14 -0.52
N VAL A 24 12.45 21.98 -1.15
CA VAL A 24 13.15 21.82 -2.42
C VAL A 24 12.12 21.92 -3.55
N CYS A 25 12.36 22.83 -4.48
CA CYS A 25 11.47 23.07 -5.62
C CYS A 25 12.19 22.88 -6.96
N PHE A 26 11.50 22.34 -7.96
CA PHE A 26 11.91 22.34 -9.37
C PHE A 26 11.10 23.41 -10.09
N GLY A 27 11.74 24.50 -10.49
CA GLY A 27 11.04 25.69 -10.95
C GLY A 27 10.14 26.24 -9.84
N ASN A 28 8.82 26.18 -10.06
CA ASN A 28 7.80 26.59 -9.09
C ASN A 28 7.19 25.42 -8.30
N ASP A 29 7.46 24.18 -8.70
CA ASP A 29 6.84 23.00 -8.11
C ASP A 29 7.64 22.56 -6.88
N ARG A 30 7.01 22.52 -5.70
CA ARG A 30 7.62 21.92 -4.51
C ARG A 30 7.67 20.41 -4.70
N VAL A 31 8.87 19.83 -4.70
CA VAL A 31 9.07 18.38 -4.91
C VAL A 31 9.34 17.62 -3.61
N TRP A 32 9.89 18.28 -2.59
CA TRP A 32 10.29 17.64 -1.33
C TRP A 32 10.51 18.66 -0.22
N SER A 33 10.22 18.31 1.04
CA SER A 33 10.55 19.13 2.21
C SER A 33 11.55 18.40 3.12
N ILE A 34 12.49 19.16 3.68
CA ILE A 34 13.59 18.66 4.52
C ILE A 34 13.42 19.22 5.92
N ASP A 35 13.19 18.33 6.89
CA ASP A 35 13.25 18.65 8.32
C ASP A 35 14.71 18.80 8.75
N LEU A 36 15.10 20.01 9.18
CA LEU A 36 16.45 20.32 9.64
C LEU A 36 16.58 20.14 11.15
N SER A 37 15.46 20.09 11.90
CA SER A 37 15.45 19.93 13.35
C SER A 37 15.91 18.54 13.80
N GLN A 38 15.65 17.52 12.98
CA GLN A 38 16.09 16.15 13.22
C GLN A 38 17.55 15.90 12.80
N ARG A 39 18.23 16.90 12.21
CA ARG A 39 19.63 16.74 11.80
C ARG A 39 20.57 17.19 12.91
N GLY A 40 21.50 16.30 13.27
CA GLY A 40 22.63 16.63 14.15
C GLY A 40 23.63 17.64 13.55
N SER A 41 23.54 17.95 12.25
CA SER A 41 24.28 19.02 11.57
C SER A 41 23.43 19.69 10.49
N PRO A 42 23.30 21.04 10.48
CA PRO A 42 22.57 21.79 9.46
C PRO A 42 23.31 21.85 8.10
N HIS A 43 24.51 21.27 8.02
CA HIS A 43 25.34 21.25 6.82
C HIS A 43 25.51 19.84 6.24
N GLY A 44 25.79 19.78 4.95
CA GLY A 44 26.23 18.55 4.29
C GLY A 44 25.32 18.09 3.16
N ARG A 45 25.85 17.16 2.36
CA ARG A 45 25.16 16.59 1.21
C ARG A 45 23.99 15.72 1.66
N ILE A 46 22.89 15.82 0.95
CA ILE A 46 21.66 15.05 1.14
C ILE A 46 21.37 14.35 -0.16
N LEU A 47 21.23 13.02 -0.10
CA LEU A 47 20.83 12.24 -1.27
C LEU A 47 19.37 12.53 -1.60
N TRP A 48 19.04 12.48 -2.89
CA TRP A 48 17.65 12.52 -3.32
C TRP A 48 16.88 11.33 -2.75
N PRO A 49 15.64 11.54 -2.26
CA PRO A 49 14.71 10.47 -1.97
C PRO A 49 14.59 9.53 -3.18
N ASP A 50 14.56 8.23 -2.93
CA ASP A 50 14.53 7.22 -3.99
C ASP A 50 13.40 7.44 -5.02
N PRO A 51 12.17 7.86 -4.63
CA PRO A 51 11.10 8.12 -5.61
C PRO A 51 11.36 9.29 -6.56
N ILE A 52 12.23 10.24 -6.21
CA ILE A 52 12.57 11.38 -7.08
C ILE A 52 13.55 10.98 -8.17
N ARG A 53 14.44 10.00 -7.89
CA ARG A 53 15.57 9.65 -8.76
C ARG A 53 15.20 9.35 -10.21
N PRO A 54 14.09 8.63 -10.53
CA PRO A 54 13.69 8.38 -11.90
C PRO A 54 13.37 9.66 -12.71
N TYR A 55 13.04 10.76 -12.04
CA TYR A 55 12.68 12.04 -12.65
C TYR A 55 13.88 12.99 -12.81
N LEU A 56 15.06 12.61 -12.31
CA LEU A 56 16.29 13.39 -12.45
C LEU A 56 16.88 13.22 -13.86
N VAL A 57 16.11 13.59 -14.88
CA VAL A 57 16.48 13.52 -16.29
C VAL A 57 16.46 14.92 -16.88
N GLY A 58 17.55 15.30 -17.51
CA GLY A 58 17.74 16.61 -18.13
C GLY A 58 18.24 17.69 -17.17
N PHE A 59 17.56 18.83 -17.11
CA PHE A 59 17.96 19.99 -16.31
C PHE A 59 16.77 20.64 -15.57
N ALA A 60 17.01 21.30 -14.44
CA ALA A 60 16.00 22.12 -13.78
C ALA A 60 16.63 23.24 -12.96
N ARG A 61 15.90 24.35 -12.78
CA ARG A 61 16.22 25.31 -11.73
C ARG A 61 15.77 24.72 -10.39
N VAL A 62 16.72 24.25 -9.59
CA VAL A 62 16.46 23.75 -8.25
C VAL A 62 16.55 24.92 -7.28
N SER A 63 15.54 25.12 -6.44
CA SER A 63 15.56 26.13 -5.38
C SER A 63 15.29 25.55 -4.00
N LEU A 64 15.86 26.19 -2.98
CA LEU A 64 15.52 26.00 -1.58
C LEU A 64 14.68 27.19 -1.12
N ARG A 65 13.53 26.92 -0.53
CA ARG A 65 12.65 27.91 0.06
C ARG A 65 12.47 27.63 1.55
N ASP A 66 12.36 28.65 2.40
CA ASP A 66 11.97 28.44 3.80
C ASP A 66 10.53 27.93 3.81
N SER A 67 10.27 26.80 4.46
CA SER A 67 8.94 26.18 4.43
C SER A 67 7.86 27.02 5.14
N ARG A 68 8.24 28.04 5.94
CA ARG A 68 7.30 28.86 6.73
C ARG A 68 6.76 30.05 5.95
N ASP A 69 7.62 30.75 5.24
CA ASP A 69 7.28 32.00 4.53
C ASP A 69 7.47 31.89 3.00
N HIS A 70 7.88 30.72 2.51
CA HIS A 70 8.13 30.41 1.11
C HIS A 70 9.19 31.28 0.42
N ARG A 71 9.99 32.02 1.20
CA ARG A 71 11.08 32.85 0.67
C ARG A 71 12.17 31.97 0.07
N GLU A 72 12.60 32.29 -1.16
CA GLU A 72 13.77 31.64 -1.78
C GLU A 72 15.04 31.97 -0.99
N ILE A 73 15.71 30.93 -0.49
CA ILE A 73 16.97 31.00 0.25
C ILE A 73 18.14 30.91 -0.74
N ALA A 74 18.06 29.96 -1.68
CA ALA A 74 19.09 29.74 -2.69
C ALA A 74 18.50 29.02 -3.91
N SER A 75 19.15 29.18 -5.07
CA SER A 75 18.81 28.42 -6.28
C SER A 75 20.05 28.08 -7.10
N VAL A 76 19.97 27.01 -7.89
CA VAL A 76 21.00 26.61 -8.84
C VAL A 76 20.34 25.99 -10.08
N ASP A 77 20.89 26.27 -11.25
CA ASP A 77 20.53 25.55 -12.46
C ASP A 77 21.27 24.22 -12.49
N ALA A 78 20.56 23.14 -12.14
CA ALA A 78 21.11 21.80 -12.04
C ALA A 78 20.94 21.06 -13.37
N ARG A 79 21.99 20.34 -13.78
CA ARG A 79 21.92 19.37 -14.87
C ARG A 79 22.12 17.98 -14.29
N PHE A 80 21.12 17.12 -14.45
CA PHE A 80 21.12 15.75 -13.93
C PHE A 80 21.65 14.76 -14.97
N THR A 81 21.36 15.00 -16.26
CA THR A 81 21.85 14.20 -17.39
C THR A 81 22.12 15.07 -18.62
N ASP A 82 22.67 14.48 -19.67
CA ASP A 82 22.89 15.17 -20.96
C ASP A 82 21.60 15.38 -21.79
N ALA A 83 20.46 14.83 -21.37
CA ALA A 83 19.18 15.08 -22.03
C ALA A 83 18.83 16.59 -22.02
N ASP A 84 18.25 17.08 -23.12
CA ASP A 84 17.82 18.47 -23.25
C ASP A 84 16.31 18.59 -22.98
N VAL A 85 15.93 18.24 -21.75
CA VAL A 85 14.54 18.28 -21.27
C VAL A 85 14.52 18.96 -19.90
N GLU A 86 13.49 19.75 -19.61
CA GLU A 86 13.29 20.27 -18.27
C GLU A 86 12.77 19.17 -17.35
N ALA A 87 13.50 18.90 -16.26
CA ALA A 87 13.12 17.90 -15.27
C ALA A 87 11.93 18.41 -14.46
N ARG A 88 10.81 17.69 -14.56
CA ARG A 88 9.62 17.91 -13.74
C ARG A 88 9.16 16.57 -13.17
N ILE A 89 8.58 16.61 -11.98
CA ILE A 89 7.99 15.42 -11.34
C ILE A 89 6.49 15.53 -11.51
N LEU A 90 5.97 14.86 -12.54
CA LEU A 90 4.56 14.93 -12.94
C LEU A 90 3.95 13.52 -12.93
N ASP A 91 2.65 13.42 -12.68
CA ASP A 91 1.89 12.21 -12.96
C ASP A 91 1.61 12.03 -14.46
N GLY A 92 0.94 10.93 -14.83
CA GLY A 92 0.58 10.63 -16.22
C GLY A 92 -0.37 11.66 -16.86
N SER A 93 -1.02 12.49 -16.04
CA SER A 93 -1.95 13.55 -16.44
C SER A 93 -1.30 14.94 -16.39
N GLY A 94 0.00 15.02 -16.10
CA GLY A 94 0.78 16.27 -16.09
C GLY A 94 0.67 17.07 -14.80
N ILE A 95 0.12 16.50 -13.72
CA ILE A 95 -0.03 17.17 -12.42
C ILE A 95 1.28 17.05 -11.62
N PRO A 96 1.80 18.15 -11.03
CA PRO A 96 2.96 18.12 -10.15
C PRO A 96 2.81 17.16 -8.97
N LEU A 97 3.89 16.42 -8.69
CA LEU A 97 4.00 15.49 -7.57
C LEU A 97 5.07 15.94 -6.57
N ALA A 98 4.80 15.72 -5.28
CA ALA A 98 5.73 15.99 -4.19
C ALA A 98 5.86 14.78 -3.27
N ILE A 99 7.00 14.68 -2.57
CA ILE A 99 7.17 13.69 -1.50
C ILE A 99 6.23 14.02 -0.33
N ASN A 100 5.30 13.11 -0.03
CA ASN A 100 4.35 13.22 1.06
C ASN A 100 4.91 12.74 2.42
N LYS A 101 4.08 12.78 3.48
CA LYS A 101 4.41 12.33 4.85
C LYS A 101 4.85 10.85 4.93
N TRP A 102 4.54 10.06 3.90
CA TRP A 102 4.92 8.65 3.77
C TRP A 102 6.22 8.42 3.01
N GLY A 103 6.87 9.48 2.52
CA GLY A 103 8.08 9.38 1.71
C GLY A 103 7.83 8.93 0.27
N ARG A 104 6.59 9.03 -0.23
CA ARG A 104 6.19 8.68 -1.61
C ARG A 104 5.75 9.92 -2.39
N LEU A 105 5.76 9.83 -3.71
CA LEU A 105 5.19 10.90 -4.55
C LEU A 105 3.66 10.87 -4.47
N GLY A 106 3.07 12.03 -4.15
CA GLY A 106 1.63 12.26 -4.15
C GLY A 106 1.29 13.62 -4.77
N LYS A 107 0.02 13.82 -5.12
CA LYS A 107 -0.46 15.10 -5.66
C LYS A 107 -0.45 16.15 -4.55
N THR A 108 -0.20 17.40 -4.90
CA THR A 108 -0.36 18.53 -3.96
C THR A 108 -1.66 19.27 -4.26
N LEU A 109 -2.39 19.69 -3.23
CA LEU A 109 -3.57 20.54 -3.39
C LEU A 109 -3.12 21.90 -3.94
N GLU A 110 -3.93 22.48 -4.84
CA GLU A 110 -3.74 23.77 -5.53
C GLU A 110 -2.91 23.79 -6.82
N LEU A 111 -1.64 23.37 -6.83
CA LEU A 111 -0.81 23.42 -8.06
C LEU A 111 -1.19 22.29 -9.02
N GLY A 112 -2.13 22.56 -9.92
CA GLY A 112 -2.55 21.66 -11.01
C GLY A 112 -3.87 20.91 -10.77
N ASN A 113 -4.54 21.11 -9.63
CA ASN A 113 -5.87 20.55 -9.36
C ASN A 113 -6.81 21.58 -8.68
N PRO A 114 -7.29 22.61 -9.40
CA PRO A 114 -8.15 23.65 -8.82
C PRO A 114 -9.50 23.09 -8.33
N GLY A 115 -10.00 23.64 -7.22
CA GLY A 115 -11.28 23.25 -6.62
C GLY A 115 -11.28 21.87 -5.95
N VAL A 116 -10.14 21.18 -5.87
CA VAL A 116 -10.06 19.85 -5.25
C VAL A 116 -10.43 19.86 -3.77
N GLN A 117 -10.08 20.93 -3.03
CA GLN A 117 -10.44 21.05 -1.61
C GLN A 117 -11.96 21.11 -1.43
N GLU A 118 -12.66 21.91 -2.24
CA GLU A 118 -14.13 21.97 -2.21
C GLU A 118 -14.74 20.60 -2.49
N ARG A 119 -14.23 19.88 -3.51
CA ARG A 119 -14.70 18.52 -3.83
C ARG A 119 -14.44 17.53 -2.69
N ILE A 120 -13.29 17.59 -2.04
CA ILE A 120 -12.96 16.76 -0.88
C ILE A 120 -13.94 17.04 0.27
N LEU A 121 -14.22 18.31 0.56
CA LEU A 121 -15.14 18.69 1.63
C LEU A 121 -16.59 18.26 1.32
N ASP A 122 -17.03 18.39 0.07
CA ASP A 122 -18.35 17.90 -0.38
C ASP A 122 -18.49 16.39 -0.16
N ARG A 123 -17.48 15.61 -0.55
CA ARG A 123 -17.47 14.15 -0.31
C ARG A 123 -17.36 13.80 1.17
N THR A 124 -16.65 14.61 1.95
CA THR A 124 -16.52 14.40 3.40
C THR A 124 -17.87 14.58 4.10
N GLU A 125 -18.61 15.63 3.77
CA GLU A 125 -19.97 15.84 4.30
C GLU A 125 -20.92 14.71 3.90
N GLU A 126 -20.90 14.30 2.63
CA GLU A 126 -21.71 13.18 2.13
C GLU A 126 -21.41 11.88 2.89
N VAL A 127 -20.13 11.56 3.10
CA VAL A 127 -19.71 10.37 3.86
C VAL A 127 -20.16 10.47 5.32
N ILE A 128 -20.03 11.62 5.95
CA ILE A 128 -20.51 11.87 7.32
C ILE A 128 -22.04 11.70 7.40
N GLU A 129 -22.79 12.21 6.43
CA GLU A 129 -24.24 12.05 6.37
C GLU A 129 -24.63 10.57 6.25
N HIS A 130 -24.01 9.84 5.32
CA HIS A 130 -24.27 8.40 5.15
C HIS A 130 -23.93 7.58 6.39
N LEU A 131 -22.77 7.83 7.02
CA LEU A 131 -22.40 7.16 8.27
C LEU A 131 -23.38 7.48 9.41
N SER A 132 -23.82 8.73 9.51
CA SER A 132 -24.84 9.15 10.49
C SER A 132 -26.18 8.47 10.22
N GLY A 133 -26.58 8.35 8.95
CA GLY A 133 -27.78 7.64 8.51
C GLY A 133 -27.75 6.14 8.84
N MET A 134 -26.56 5.53 8.94
CA MET A 134 -26.36 4.17 9.45
C MET A 134 -26.45 4.08 10.98
N GLY A 135 -26.73 5.18 11.69
CA GLY A 135 -26.81 5.24 13.15
C GLY A 135 -25.45 5.33 13.85
N LEU A 136 -24.39 5.64 13.11
CA LEU A 136 -23.04 5.81 13.64
C LEU A 136 -22.82 7.25 14.14
N ARG A 137 -21.65 7.48 14.73
CA ARG A 137 -21.22 8.78 15.25
C ARG A 137 -19.94 9.21 14.52
N PRO A 138 -20.04 9.72 13.29
CA PRO A 138 -18.88 10.17 12.52
C PRO A 138 -18.35 11.53 13.01
N PHE A 139 -17.05 11.74 12.85
CA PHE A 139 -16.31 12.95 13.18
C PHE A 139 -15.00 13.01 12.37
N ILE A 140 -14.49 14.21 12.11
CA ILE A 140 -13.22 14.37 11.38
C ILE A 140 -12.03 14.11 12.31
N VAL A 141 -10.96 13.53 11.75
CA VAL A 141 -9.72 13.19 12.48
C VAL A 141 -8.48 13.58 11.68
N GLY A 142 -7.29 13.17 12.13
CA GLY A 142 -6.06 13.25 11.34
C GLY A 142 -5.71 14.65 10.85
N GLY A 143 -5.27 14.74 9.59
CA GLY A 143 -4.86 15.99 8.96
C GLY A 143 -6.04 16.95 8.80
N THR A 144 -7.24 16.41 8.55
CA THR A 144 -8.48 17.17 8.41
C THR A 144 -8.85 17.91 9.70
N LEU A 145 -8.83 17.24 10.86
CA LEU A 145 -9.08 17.90 12.16
C LEU A 145 -7.98 18.90 12.51
N LEU A 146 -6.73 18.57 12.19
CA LEU A 146 -5.59 19.46 12.44
C LEU A 146 -5.70 20.76 11.63
N GLY A 147 -6.03 20.66 10.34
CA GLY A 147 -6.27 21.79 9.44
C GLY A 147 -7.42 22.67 9.92
N ALA A 148 -8.55 22.07 10.28
CA ALA A 148 -9.72 22.77 10.82
C ALA A 148 -9.35 23.67 12.02
N ILE A 149 -8.56 23.16 12.96
CA ILE A 149 -8.22 23.88 14.19
C ILE A 149 -7.10 24.90 13.99
N ARG A 150 -6.12 24.60 13.12
CA ARG A 150 -4.95 25.46 12.95
C ARG A 150 -5.17 26.56 11.93
N GLU A 151 -5.73 26.21 10.79
CA GLU A 151 -5.81 27.09 9.61
C GLU A 151 -7.27 27.44 9.26
N GLY A 152 -8.25 26.71 9.81
CA GLY A 152 -9.66 26.83 9.40
C GLY A 152 -9.91 26.33 7.98
N ALA A 153 -8.98 25.57 7.42
CA ALA A 153 -8.95 25.06 6.04
C ALA A 153 -8.33 23.64 6.03
N LEU A 154 -8.46 22.89 4.93
CA LEU A 154 -7.64 21.68 4.72
C LEU A 154 -6.15 22.07 4.64
N LEU A 155 -5.26 21.21 5.11
CA LEU A 155 -3.83 21.51 5.02
C LEU A 155 -3.41 21.49 3.54
N PRO A 156 -2.62 22.47 3.04
CA PRO A 156 -2.28 22.60 1.62
C PRO A 156 -1.55 21.40 0.98
N HIS A 157 -1.09 20.45 1.80
CA HIS A 157 -0.29 19.30 1.40
C HIS A 157 -0.95 17.95 1.71
N ASP A 158 -2.18 17.94 2.24
CA ASP A 158 -2.99 16.73 2.27
C ASP A 158 -3.45 16.40 0.84
N ASP A 159 -3.92 15.19 0.54
CA ASP A 159 -4.52 14.85 -0.76
C ASP A 159 -5.88 14.13 -0.59
N ASP A 160 -6.38 14.20 0.64
CA ASP A 160 -7.44 13.39 1.20
C ASP A 160 -8.17 14.11 2.35
N ALA A 161 -9.22 13.46 2.85
CA ALA A 161 -9.80 13.80 4.15
C ALA A 161 -9.97 12.56 5.01
N ASP A 162 -9.83 12.75 6.32
CA ASP A 162 -9.89 11.71 7.32
C ASP A 162 -11.19 11.81 8.15
N VAL A 163 -12.03 10.78 8.07
CA VAL A 163 -13.23 10.62 8.89
C VAL A 163 -13.09 9.38 9.77
N ALA A 164 -13.45 9.49 11.04
CA ALA A 164 -13.66 8.32 11.90
C ALA A 164 -15.12 8.25 12.32
N TYR A 165 -15.61 7.04 12.62
CA TYR A 165 -16.85 6.88 13.38
C TYR A 165 -16.56 6.28 14.76
N PHE A 166 -17.23 6.78 15.78
CA PHE A 166 -17.04 6.30 17.15
C PHE A 166 -17.93 5.09 17.45
N SER A 167 -17.33 3.90 17.38
CA SER A 167 -17.94 2.62 17.70
C SER A 167 -18.45 2.57 19.14
N ARG A 168 -19.50 1.78 19.37
CA ARG A 168 -19.99 1.46 20.72
C ARG A 168 -19.30 0.23 21.32
N PHE A 169 -18.63 -0.56 20.48
CA PHE A 169 -17.95 -1.76 20.92
C PHE A 169 -16.60 -1.41 21.56
N THR A 170 -16.20 -2.25 22.52
CA THR A 170 -14.90 -2.13 23.18
C THR A 170 -13.97 -3.30 22.88
N ASN A 171 -14.53 -4.40 22.37
CA ASN A 171 -13.79 -5.56 21.94
C ASN A 171 -13.33 -5.39 20.49
N PRO A 172 -12.03 -5.55 20.18
CA PRO A 172 -11.52 -5.41 18.82
C PRO A 172 -12.18 -6.34 17.78
N VAL A 173 -12.65 -7.53 18.19
CA VAL A 173 -13.32 -8.45 17.27
C VAL A 173 -14.66 -7.88 16.82
N ASP A 174 -15.45 -7.33 17.74
CA ASP A 174 -16.75 -6.75 17.44
C ASP A 174 -16.59 -5.49 16.56
N VAL A 175 -15.58 -4.66 16.85
CA VAL A 175 -15.22 -3.50 16.01
C VAL A 175 -14.80 -3.95 14.60
N ALA A 176 -14.07 -5.06 14.47
CA ALA A 176 -13.70 -5.60 13.16
C ALA A 176 -14.93 -6.07 12.37
N VAL A 177 -15.90 -6.72 13.03
CA VAL A 177 -17.17 -7.13 12.41
C VAL A 177 -17.96 -5.91 11.94
N GLU A 178 -18.13 -4.91 12.81
CA GLU A 178 -18.78 -3.63 12.50
C GLU A 178 -18.11 -2.95 11.28
N GLY A 179 -16.77 -2.90 11.23
CA GLY A 179 -16.04 -2.34 10.10
C GLY A 179 -16.21 -3.09 8.78
N PHE A 180 -16.47 -4.41 8.80
CA PHE A 180 -16.84 -5.16 7.60
C PHE A 180 -18.29 -4.91 7.18
N GLU A 181 -19.22 -4.78 8.13
CA GLU A 181 -20.62 -4.45 7.86
C GLU A 181 -20.76 -3.07 7.24
N ILE A 182 -20.13 -2.05 7.83
CA ILE A 182 -20.16 -0.68 7.33
C ILE A 182 -19.57 -0.60 5.93
N GLY A 183 -18.43 -1.28 5.69
CA GLY A 183 -17.87 -1.27 4.34
C GLY A 183 -18.74 -1.97 3.30
N ARG A 184 -19.54 -2.99 3.67
CA ARG A 184 -20.53 -3.56 2.74
C ARG A 184 -21.63 -2.55 2.42
N ASN A 185 -22.15 -1.86 3.44
CA ASN A 185 -23.16 -0.82 3.24
C ASN A 185 -22.65 0.34 2.38
N LEU A 186 -21.40 0.77 2.56
CA LEU A 186 -20.78 1.80 1.72
C LEU A 186 -20.65 1.33 0.25
N ILE A 187 -20.26 0.07 0.02
CA ILE A 187 -20.23 -0.50 -1.34
C ILE A 187 -21.64 -0.55 -1.94
N GLU A 188 -22.65 -0.92 -1.17
CA GLU A 188 -24.06 -0.94 -1.62
C GLU A 188 -24.60 0.45 -1.97
N LEU A 189 -24.07 1.50 -1.32
CA LEU A 189 -24.33 2.91 -1.68
C LEU A 189 -23.58 3.36 -2.95
N GLY A 190 -22.72 2.52 -3.52
CA GLY A 190 -22.01 2.78 -4.76
C GLY A 190 -20.57 3.30 -4.59
N TYR A 191 -20.03 3.34 -3.37
CA TYR A 191 -18.64 3.74 -3.17
C TYR A 191 -17.66 2.71 -3.71
N GLU A 192 -16.63 3.18 -4.42
CA GLU A 192 -15.44 2.39 -4.67
C GLU A 192 -14.59 2.34 -3.39
N LEU A 193 -14.58 1.18 -2.73
CA LEU A 193 -13.94 1.01 -1.43
C LEU A 193 -12.66 0.18 -1.53
N VAL A 194 -11.56 0.79 -1.08
CA VAL A 194 -10.28 0.13 -0.90
C VAL A 194 -10.03 -0.13 0.58
N ARG A 195 -9.84 -1.39 0.96
CA ARG A 195 -9.72 -1.77 2.38
C ARG A 195 -8.26 -1.94 2.81
N HIS A 196 -7.86 -1.21 3.85
CA HIS A 196 -6.50 -1.27 4.41
C HIS A 196 -6.38 -2.21 5.61
N SER A 197 -7.45 -2.35 6.39
CA SER A 197 -7.62 -3.29 7.50
C SER A 197 -9.12 -3.55 7.74
N ALA A 198 -9.49 -4.31 8.77
CA ALA A 198 -10.90 -4.46 9.14
C ALA A 198 -11.56 -3.10 9.52
N THR A 199 -10.77 -2.11 9.94
CA THR A 199 -11.25 -0.86 10.54
C THR A 199 -10.71 0.41 9.87
N HIS A 200 -10.04 0.26 8.73
CA HIS A 200 -9.55 1.36 7.88
C HIS A 200 -9.93 1.07 6.44
N MET A 201 -10.75 1.94 5.88
CA MET A 201 -11.29 1.90 4.53
C MET A 201 -10.98 3.23 3.86
N GLN A 202 -10.77 3.21 2.56
CA GLN A 202 -10.48 4.38 1.75
C GLN A 202 -11.50 4.42 0.62
N LEU A 203 -12.25 5.51 0.51
CA LEU A 203 -13.30 5.70 -0.49
C LEU A 203 -12.73 6.52 -1.64
N TYR A 204 -12.70 5.92 -2.83
CA TYR A 204 -12.12 6.52 -4.02
C TYR A 204 -13.13 7.35 -4.79
N PHE A 205 -12.69 8.56 -5.17
CA PHE A 205 -13.43 9.45 -6.04
C PHE A 205 -12.59 9.71 -7.29
N ARG A 206 -13.14 9.34 -8.45
CA ARG A 206 -12.45 9.45 -9.74
C ARG A 206 -12.89 10.71 -10.48
N ASN A 207 -11.99 11.26 -11.29
CA ASN A 207 -12.30 12.32 -12.23
C ASN A 207 -13.01 11.78 -13.48
N GLU A 208 -13.37 12.67 -14.41
CA GLU A 208 -14.06 12.31 -15.67
C GLU A 208 -13.26 11.34 -16.56
N ASN A 209 -11.92 11.31 -16.43
CA ASN A 209 -11.04 10.41 -17.16
C ASN A 209 -10.92 9.03 -16.51
N GLY A 210 -11.52 8.84 -15.32
CA GLY A 210 -11.40 7.63 -14.53
C GLY A 210 -10.15 7.54 -13.66
N ASP A 211 -9.30 8.58 -13.63
CA ASP A 211 -8.17 8.62 -12.71
C ASP A 211 -8.63 8.93 -11.29
N LEU A 212 -7.91 8.44 -10.28
CA LEU A 212 -8.15 8.82 -8.88
C LEU A 212 -7.93 10.33 -8.72
N ASP A 213 -8.99 11.06 -8.35
CA ASP A 213 -8.91 12.51 -8.08
C ASP A 213 -8.49 12.74 -6.64
N HIS A 214 -9.25 12.21 -5.69
CA HIS A 214 -9.04 12.29 -4.25
C HIS A 214 -9.71 11.10 -3.55
N TYR A 215 -9.50 10.97 -2.24
CA TYR A 215 -10.13 9.94 -1.43
C TYR A 215 -10.53 10.45 -0.05
N VAL A 216 -11.48 9.76 0.58
CA VAL A 216 -11.83 9.96 1.99
C VAL A 216 -11.50 8.68 2.75
N ASP A 217 -10.62 8.79 3.73
CA ASP A 217 -10.32 7.71 4.65
C ASP A 217 -11.41 7.61 5.74
N VAL A 218 -11.88 6.39 5.98
CA VAL A 218 -12.90 6.06 6.97
C VAL A 218 -12.33 5.08 7.98
N PHE A 219 -12.18 5.54 9.22
CA PHE A 219 -11.65 4.78 10.34
C PHE A 219 -12.73 4.41 11.36
N SER A 220 -12.44 3.37 12.14
CA SER A 220 -13.23 3.02 13.33
C SER A 220 -12.52 3.52 14.58
N ALA A 221 -13.14 4.38 15.38
CA ALA A 221 -12.62 4.84 16.66
C ALA A 221 -13.35 4.13 17.81
N PHE A 222 -12.63 3.64 18.83
CA PHE A 222 -13.25 2.90 19.93
C PHE A 222 -12.40 2.88 21.21
N PHE A 223 -13.06 2.78 22.37
CA PHE A 223 -12.37 2.54 23.63
C PHE A 223 -12.09 1.06 23.84
N THR A 224 -10.93 0.71 24.38
CA THR A 224 -10.68 -0.62 24.93
C THR A 224 -10.96 -0.66 26.43
N GLU A 225 -11.18 -1.85 27.00
CA GLU A 225 -11.46 -2.01 28.44
C GLU A 225 -10.35 -1.47 29.35
N ASP A 226 -9.13 -1.32 28.84
CA ASP A 226 -8.00 -0.71 29.54
C ASP A 226 -8.07 0.84 29.58
N GLY A 227 -9.14 1.46 29.09
CA GLY A 227 -9.39 2.90 29.14
C GLY A 227 -8.71 3.70 28.02
N TYR A 228 -8.08 3.04 27.04
CA TYR A 228 -7.44 3.72 25.92
C TYR A 228 -8.41 3.93 24.75
N ILE A 229 -8.36 5.12 24.14
CA ILE A 229 -8.99 5.36 22.84
C ILE A 229 -8.10 4.82 21.73
N ASN A 230 -8.71 4.24 20.70
CA ASN A 230 -8.01 3.66 19.56
C ASN A 230 -8.65 4.15 18.26
N GLN A 231 -7.84 4.59 17.29
CA GLN A 231 -8.20 4.67 15.87
C GLN A 231 -7.15 3.84 15.12
N PRO A 232 -7.48 2.60 14.69
CA PRO A 232 -6.49 1.65 14.21
C PRO A 232 -5.78 2.09 12.94
N PHE A 233 -4.57 2.57 13.14
CA PHE A 233 -3.48 2.76 12.18
C PHE A 233 -2.28 3.33 12.96
N HIS A 234 -2.57 4.36 13.77
CA HIS A 234 -1.58 5.09 14.57
C HIS A 234 -2.05 5.38 16.01
N VAL A 235 -3.31 5.79 16.18
CA VAL A 235 -3.80 6.42 17.40
C VAL A 235 -4.10 5.38 18.48
N ARG A 236 -3.35 5.44 19.59
CA ARG A 236 -3.72 4.78 20.85
C ARG A 236 -3.20 5.58 22.03
N GLY A 237 -4.10 6.16 22.81
CA GLY A 237 -3.74 7.03 23.94
C GLY A 237 -4.79 7.03 25.04
N GLU A 238 -4.44 7.64 26.17
CA GLU A 238 -5.36 7.85 27.28
C GLU A 238 -6.30 9.00 26.93
N MET A 239 -7.60 8.77 27.06
CA MET A 239 -8.64 9.77 26.83
C MET A 239 -9.86 9.36 27.64
N SER A 240 -10.51 10.30 28.33
CA SER A 240 -11.75 10.00 29.04
C SER A 240 -12.95 10.02 28.09
N PRO A 241 -14.04 9.30 28.40
CA PRO A 241 -15.28 9.37 27.61
C PRO A 241 -15.82 10.80 27.46
N GLU A 242 -15.65 11.66 28.46
CA GLU A 242 -16.11 13.06 28.46
C GLU A 242 -15.25 13.96 27.55
N GLN A 243 -13.99 13.60 27.31
CA GLN A 243 -13.16 14.26 26.30
C GLN A 243 -13.58 13.85 24.88
N MET A 244 -14.26 12.72 24.73
CA MET A 244 -14.74 12.24 23.43
C MET A 244 -16.16 12.71 23.13
N LEU A 245 -17.07 12.62 24.11
CA LEU A 245 -18.49 12.92 23.95
C LEU A 245 -19.03 13.88 25.02
N PRO A 246 -20.08 14.68 24.70
CA PRO A 246 -20.72 14.80 23.39
C PRO A 246 -19.81 15.48 22.37
N PHE A 247 -19.99 15.18 21.08
CA PHE A 247 -19.18 15.82 20.03
C PHE A 247 -19.33 17.34 20.05
N SER A 248 -18.22 18.01 19.76
CA SER A 248 -18.17 19.43 19.46
C SER A 248 -18.28 19.64 17.94
N SER A 249 -18.22 20.90 17.50
CA SER A 249 -18.16 21.27 16.09
C SER A 249 -16.93 22.15 15.86
N VAL A 250 -16.20 21.87 14.79
CA VAL A 250 -15.14 22.74 14.24
C VAL A 250 -15.53 23.16 12.82
N GLU A 251 -14.83 24.14 12.24
CA GLU A 251 -15.14 24.65 10.90
C GLU A 251 -13.96 24.46 9.95
N ILE A 252 -14.25 24.14 8.68
CA ILE A 252 -13.31 24.19 7.56
C ILE A 252 -13.99 25.02 6.47
N ASP A 253 -13.39 26.15 6.09
CA ASP A 253 -13.94 27.11 5.13
C ASP A 253 -15.39 27.53 5.45
N GLY A 254 -15.69 27.70 6.75
CA GLY A 254 -17.02 28.04 7.26
C GLY A 254 -18.05 26.91 7.24
N ARG A 255 -17.65 25.68 6.89
CA ARG A 255 -18.50 24.48 6.92
C ARG A 255 -18.32 23.74 8.26
N PRO A 256 -19.39 23.40 8.98
CA PRO A 256 -19.29 22.75 10.29
C PRO A 256 -19.04 21.24 10.16
N PHE A 257 -18.06 20.73 10.89
CA PHE A 257 -17.75 19.30 10.98
C PHE A 257 -17.76 18.81 12.44
N PRO A 258 -18.31 17.61 12.72
CA PRO A 258 -18.25 17.02 14.05
C PRO A 258 -16.81 16.70 14.45
N ALA A 259 -16.47 16.98 15.70
CA ALA A 259 -15.18 16.70 16.31
C ALA A 259 -15.36 16.13 17.73
N PRO A 260 -14.32 15.52 18.34
CA PRO A 260 -14.37 15.10 19.73
C PRO A 260 -14.79 16.25 20.67
N ALA A 261 -15.35 15.95 21.84
CA ALA A 261 -15.72 16.98 22.82
C ALA A 261 -14.55 17.91 23.17
N ASN A 262 -13.36 17.34 23.29
CA ASN A 262 -12.09 18.04 23.40
C ASN A 262 -11.16 17.62 22.24
N PRO A 263 -11.16 18.37 21.12
CA PRO A 263 -10.31 18.05 19.98
C PRO A 263 -8.81 18.07 20.27
N GLU A 264 -8.36 18.92 21.21
CA GLU A 264 -6.94 19.03 21.55
C GLU A 264 -6.41 17.74 22.17
N SER A 265 -7.22 17.08 23.01
CA SER A 265 -6.83 15.79 23.60
C SER A 265 -6.62 14.72 22.53
N TRP A 266 -7.44 14.73 21.47
CA TRP A 266 -7.25 13.83 20.34
C TRP A 266 -5.98 14.17 19.54
N LEU A 267 -5.74 15.46 19.26
CA LEU A 267 -4.56 15.90 18.52
C LEU A 267 -3.24 15.63 19.27
N ILE A 268 -3.22 15.73 20.60
CA ILE A 268 -2.07 15.34 21.42
C ILE A 268 -1.75 13.84 21.25
N ILE A 269 -2.76 12.97 21.19
CA ILE A 269 -2.53 11.54 20.98
C ILE A 269 -2.00 11.26 19.56
N ASN A 270 -2.42 12.05 18.58
CA ASN A 270 -2.03 11.87 17.17
C ASN A 270 -0.65 12.46 16.83
N TYR A 271 -0.28 13.60 17.44
CA TYR A 271 0.83 14.46 17.00
C TYR A 271 1.71 14.96 18.14
N ASP A 272 1.50 14.45 19.36
CA ASP A 272 2.14 14.90 20.60
C ASP A 272 1.77 16.34 21.01
N GLU A 273 2.30 16.80 22.15
CA GLU A 273 2.04 18.13 22.73
C GLU A 273 2.38 19.31 21.80
N ASN A 274 3.25 19.09 20.80
CA ASN A 274 3.72 20.12 19.88
C ASN A 274 2.85 20.28 18.62
N TRP A 275 1.69 19.62 18.54
CA TRP A 275 0.82 19.59 17.35
C TRP A 275 0.44 20.97 16.78
N ARG A 276 0.41 22.01 17.63
CA ARG A 276 0.11 23.40 17.23
C ARG A 276 1.20 24.01 16.34
N THR A 277 2.43 23.53 16.45
CA THR A 277 3.55 24.05 15.67
C THR A 277 3.74 23.17 14.43
N PRO A 278 3.60 23.70 13.20
CA PRO A 278 3.92 22.93 12.01
C PRO A 278 5.39 22.49 12.03
N ILE A 279 5.61 21.19 11.82
CA ILE A 279 6.94 20.58 11.67
C ILE A 279 7.05 20.13 10.21
N PRO A 280 7.70 20.89 9.33
CA PRO A 280 7.73 20.50 7.92
C PRO A 280 8.66 19.30 7.73
N GLY A 281 8.21 18.33 6.93
CA GLY A 281 8.86 17.02 6.84
C GLY A 281 8.52 16.06 8.00
N TYR A 282 7.53 16.38 8.84
CA TYR A 282 7.02 15.50 9.90
C TYR A 282 6.80 14.08 9.40
N ARG A 283 7.30 13.12 10.18
CA ARG A 283 7.10 11.69 9.96
C ARG A 283 6.34 11.11 11.13
N LEU A 284 5.25 10.44 10.82
CA LEU A 284 4.43 9.76 11.81
C LEU A 284 5.15 8.51 12.33
N GLU A 285 5.58 8.52 13.60
CA GLU A 285 6.21 7.36 14.24
C GLU A 285 5.22 6.63 15.12
N THR A 286 4.75 5.46 14.68
CA THR A 286 3.82 4.65 15.48
C THR A 286 4.57 3.71 16.44
N PRO A 287 4.26 3.69 17.74
CA PRO A 287 4.90 2.78 18.68
C PRO A 287 4.75 1.31 18.27
N ARG A 288 5.84 0.53 18.34
CA ARG A 288 5.83 -0.91 17.97
C ARG A 288 4.74 -1.74 18.67
N PRO A 289 4.43 -1.54 19.97
CA PRO A 289 3.33 -2.24 20.62
C PRO A 289 1.96 -1.94 19.98
N THR A 290 1.73 -0.69 19.59
CA THR A 290 0.52 -0.23 18.90
C THR A 290 0.40 -0.86 17.51
N ILE A 291 1.49 -0.82 16.72
CA ILE A 291 1.55 -1.50 15.42
C ILE A 291 1.20 -2.98 15.58
N ARG A 292 1.90 -3.69 16.47
CA ARG A 292 1.67 -5.13 16.68
C ARG A 292 0.23 -5.41 17.06
N ARG A 293 -0.36 -4.62 17.95
CA ARG A 293 -1.74 -4.78 18.41
C ARG A 293 -2.73 -4.63 17.26
N PHE A 294 -2.66 -3.53 16.51
CA PHE A 294 -3.58 -3.26 15.40
C PHE A 294 -3.44 -4.26 14.26
N GLN A 295 -2.22 -4.65 13.90
CA GLN A 295 -2.01 -5.67 12.87
C GLN A 295 -2.60 -7.04 13.25
N ASN A 296 -2.54 -7.42 14.53
CA ASN A 296 -3.10 -8.69 14.99
C ASN A 296 -4.63 -8.63 15.15
N TRP A 297 -5.19 -7.47 15.53
CA TRP A 297 -6.64 -7.31 15.68
C TRP A 297 -7.36 -7.14 14.35
N PHE A 298 -6.83 -6.32 13.45
CA PHE A 298 -7.54 -5.84 12.28
C PHE A 298 -6.90 -6.26 10.95
N GLY A 299 -5.71 -6.87 11.00
CA GLY A 299 -4.95 -7.25 9.82
C GLY A 299 -4.19 -6.09 9.18
N SER A 300 -3.41 -6.42 8.16
CA SER A 300 -2.67 -5.46 7.33
C SER A 300 -2.97 -5.72 5.87
N PHE A 301 -4.22 -5.47 5.49
CA PHE A 301 -4.70 -5.87 4.17
C PHE A 301 -3.98 -5.11 3.08
N HIS A 302 -3.54 -3.87 3.29
CA HIS A 302 -2.80 -3.04 2.33
C HIS A 302 -1.30 -3.37 2.22
N ARG A 303 -0.77 -4.36 2.95
CA ARG A 303 0.67 -4.61 3.03
C ARG A 303 1.28 -4.83 1.64
N ASP A 304 2.30 -4.04 1.32
CA ASP A 304 3.04 -4.04 0.04
C ASP A 304 2.18 -3.74 -1.21
N ARG A 305 0.91 -3.33 -1.07
CA ARG A 305 -0.01 -3.10 -2.21
C ARG A 305 0.49 -2.02 -3.14
N ASP A 306 0.84 -0.87 -2.57
CA ASP A 306 1.16 0.31 -3.36
C ASP A 306 2.45 0.07 -4.15
N PHE A 307 3.42 -0.63 -3.53
CA PHE A 307 4.59 -1.12 -4.24
C PHE A 307 4.22 -1.97 -5.47
N TRP A 308 3.31 -2.94 -5.32
CA TRP A 308 2.89 -3.80 -6.44
C TRP A 308 2.04 -3.07 -7.47
N ASN A 309 1.24 -2.09 -7.05
CA ASN A 309 0.51 -1.24 -7.98
C ASN A 309 1.48 -0.40 -8.81
N GLU A 310 2.40 0.31 -8.16
CA GLU A 310 3.45 1.12 -8.80
C GLU A 310 4.33 0.26 -9.74
N TYR A 311 4.74 -0.93 -9.29
CA TYR A 311 5.58 -1.84 -10.06
C TYR A 311 4.96 -2.24 -11.40
N TYR A 312 3.63 -2.43 -11.44
CA TYR A 312 2.89 -2.80 -12.66
C TYR A 312 2.22 -1.62 -13.37
N GLN A 313 2.31 -0.40 -12.85
CA GLN A 313 1.65 0.79 -13.40
C GLN A 313 2.21 1.19 -14.78
N SER A 314 3.43 0.76 -15.14
CA SER A 314 4.10 1.09 -16.42
C SER A 314 3.41 0.52 -17.67
N GLY A 315 2.35 -0.26 -17.53
CA GLY A 315 1.52 -0.67 -18.65
C GLY A 315 2.23 -1.63 -19.62
N ALA A 316 2.02 -1.43 -20.92
CA ALA A 316 2.47 -2.36 -21.97
C ALA A 316 4.01 -2.50 -22.11
N GLY A 317 4.78 -1.65 -21.44
CA GLY A 317 6.25 -1.73 -21.39
C GLY A 317 6.81 -2.58 -20.24
N HIS A 318 5.95 -3.16 -19.40
CA HIS A 318 6.38 -3.99 -18.27
C HIS A 318 7.03 -5.29 -18.76
N SER A 319 8.23 -5.60 -18.26
CA SER A 319 8.92 -6.85 -18.56
C SER A 319 8.85 -7.83 -17.38
N ASP A 320 8.38 -9.05 -17.67
CA ASP A 320 8.42 -10.19 -16.74
C ASP A 320 9.76 -10.95 -16.76
N ASP A 321 10.80 -10.41 -17.42
CA ASP A 321 12.13 -11.04 -17.50
C ASP A 321 12.75 -11.38 -16.13
N PRO A 322 12.57 -10.58 -15.05
CA PRO A 322 13.07 -10.94 -13.73
C PRO A 322 12.57 -12.31 -13.25
N TRP A 323 11.41 -12.75 -13.74
CA TRP A 323 10.71 -13.96 -13.32
C TRP A 323 10.87 -15.14 -14.28
N LEU A 324 11.69 -14.98 -15.34
CA LEU A 324 11.83 -15.95 -16.43
C LEU A 324 12.32 -17.32 -15.94
N THR A 325 13.35 -17.37 -15.09
CA THR A 325 13.92 -18.64 -14.60
C THR A 325 12.85 -19.51 -13.92
N GLY A 326 12.08 -18.93 -13.02
CA GLY A 326 11.00 -19.63 -12.32
C GLY A 326 9.84 -20.00 -13.24
N ARG A 327 9.41 -19.07 -14.11
CA ARG A 327 8.34 -19.29 -15.10
C ARG A 327 8.67 -20.47 -16.02
N SER A 328 9.88 -20.50 -16.57
CA SER A 328 10.34 -21.58 -17.45
C SER A 328 10.38 -22.93 -16.74
N TRP A 329 10.76 -22.97 -15.46
CA TRP A 329 10.74 -24.22 -14.70
C TRP A 329 9.32 -24.73 -14.45
N ILE A 330 8.37 -23.86 -14.09
CA ILE A 330 6.95 -24.22 -13.91
C ILE A 330 6.37 -24.73 -15.23
N LEU A 331 6.64 -24.06 -16.35
CA LEU A 331 6.17 -24.48 -17.67
C LEU A 331 6.73 -25.87 -18.06
N ALA A 332 7.96 -26.20 -17.63
CA ALA A 332 8.51 -27.53 -17.85
C ALA A 332 7.81 -28.63 -17.01
N GLN A 333 7.00 -28.27 -16.01
CA GLN A 333 6.16 -29.20 -15.23
C GLN A 333 4.75 -29.37 -15.82
N GLU A 334 4.48 -28.86 -17.04
CA GLU A 334 3.13 -28.88 -17.62
C GLU A 334 2.50 -30.28 -17.66
N ALA A 335 3.30 -31.31 -17.92
CA ALA A 335 2.86 -32.70 -17.92
C ALA A 335 2.35 -33.21 -16.54
N ASP A 336 2.69 -32.54 -15.44
CA ASP A 336 2.17 -32.86 -14.10
C ASP A 336 0.93 -32.01 -13.72
N LEU A 337 0.58 -31.00 -14.52
CA LEU A 337 -0.56 -30.11 -14.34
C LEU A 337 -1.78 -30.64 -15.12
N GLN A 338 -2.41 -31.72 -14.64
CA GLN A 338 -3.42 -32.44 -15.42
C GLN A 338 -4.87 -31.96 -15.18
N ALA A 339 -5.11 -31.06 -14.23
CA ALA A 339 -6.46 -30.57 -13.97
C ALA A 339 -6.93 -29.63 -15.10
N GLN A 340 -8.24 -29.65 -15.36
CA GLN A 340 -8.84 -28.72 -16.32
C GLN A 340 -8.67 -27.27 -15.86
N TRP A 341 -8.83 -27.02 -14.56
CA TRP A 341 -8.68 -25.71 -13.95
C TRP A 341 -7.28 -25.53 -13.38
N LEU A 342 -6.69 -24.35 -13.60
CA LEU A 342 -5.42 -23.95 -13.01
C LEU A 342 -5.53 -22.55 -12.42
N ILE A 343 -5.05 -22.38 -11.20
CA ILE A 343 -4.89 -21.07 -10.56
C ILE A 343 -3.41 -20.66 -10.62
N ASN A 344 -3.11 -19.54 -11.26
CA ASN A 344 -1.81 -18.89 -11.18
C ASN A 344 -1.90 -17.78 -10.12
N LEU A 345 -1.35 -18.03 -8.92
CA LEU A 345 -1.31 -17.06 -7.83
C LEU A 345 -0.12 -16.12 -7.98
N GLY A 346 -0.37 -14.81 -7.87
CA GLY A 346 0.64 -13.78 -8.14
C GLY A 346 0.99 -13.76 -9.63
N SER A 347 -0.03 -13.67 -10.48
CA SER A 347 0.12 -13.84 -11.93
C SER A 347 0.95 -12.77 -12.62
N GLY A 348 1.17 -11.61 -11.99
CA GLY A 348 1.90 -10.49 -12.55
C GLY A 348 1.26 -10.02 -13.85
N SER A 349 2.05 -9.85 -14.91
CA SER A 349 1.53 -9.47 -16.24
C SER A 349 0.70 -10.56 -16.94
N GLY A 350 0.62 -11.76 -16.33
CA GLY A 350 -0.08 -12.91 -16.86
C GLY A 350 0.73 -13.73 -17.85
N ALA A 351 2.03 -13.45 -18.06
CA ALA A 351 2.81 -14.13 -19.08
C ALA A 351 2.92 -15.67 -18.86
N LEU A 352 3.03 -16.12 -17.60
CA LEU A 352 2.97 -17.56 -17.28
C LEU A 352 1.59 -18.14 -17.59
N SER A 353 0.52 -17.41 -17.29
CA SER A 353 -0.86 -17.85 -17.57
C SER A 353 -1.07 -18.10 -19.05
N GLN A 354 -0.63 -17.18 -19.92
CA GLN A 354 -0.73 -17.33 -21.37
C GLN A 354 0.04 -18.56 -21.86
N GLN A 355 1.28 -18.76 -21.38
CA GLN A 355 2.10 -19.92 -21.77
C GLN A 355 1.46 -21.25 -21.37
N LEU A 356 0.80 -21.31 -20.20
CA LEU A 356 0.08 -22.50 -19.74
C LEU A 356 -1.21 -22.76 -20.54
N ILE A 357 -1.87 -21.71 -21.04
CA ILE A 357 -3.04 -21.80 -21.95
C ILE A 357 -2.62 -22.33 -23.32
N ASP A 358 -1.47 -21.87 -23.82
CA ASP A 358 -0.94 -22.25 -25.13
C ASP A 358 -0.46 -23.70 -25.14
N ALA A 359 0.19 -24.13 -24.05
CA ALA A 359 0.69 -25.49 -23.89
C ALA A 359 -0.44 -26.53 -23.77
N ASN A 360 -1.62 -26.15 -23.29
CA ASN A 360 -2.75 -27.05 -23.12
C ASN A 360 -4.09 -26.40 -23.51
N GLN A 361 -4.62 -26.82 -24.67
CA GLN A 361 -5.86 -26.27 -25.23
C GLN A 361 -7.12 -26.59 -24.42
N GLY A 362 -7.08 -27.61 -23.54
CA GLY A 362 -8.20 -27.97 -22.66
C GLY A 362 -8.22 -27.22 -21.34
N ARG A 363 -7.16 -26.45 -21.02
CA ARG A 363 -7.00 -25.79 -19.72
C ARG A 363 -7.77 -24.48 -19.64
N GLN A 364 -8.35 -24.24 -18.46
CA GLN A 364 -8.95 -22.99 -18.00
C GLN A 364 -8.03 -22.38 -16.94
N VAL A 365 -7.62 -21.12 -17.09
CA VAL A 365 -6.65 -20.48 -16.19
C VAL A 365 -7.28 -19.28 -15.48
N VAL A 366 -7.20 -19.30 -14.15
CA VAL A 366 -7.52 -18.17 -13.28
C VAL A 366 -6.20 -17.51 -12.87
N SER A 367 -5.98 -16.29 -13.35
CA SER A 367 -4.86 -15.43 -12.96
C SER A 367 -5.28 -14.58 -11.78
N ALA A 368 -4.72 -14.88 -10.62
CA ALA A 368 -5.08 -14.21 -9.38
C ALA A 368 -3.92 -13.34 -8.92
N ASP A 369 -4.14 -12.04 -8.77
CA ASP A 369 -3.12 -11.10 -8.34
C ASP A 369 -3.66 -10.09 -7.33
N TYR A 370 -2.73 -9.50 -6.58
CA TYR A 370 -3.05 -8.47 -5.60
C TYR A 370 -3.05 -7.06 -6.22
N SER A 371 -2.27 -6.84 -7.28
CA SER A 371 -2.21 -5.56 -7.98
C SER A 371 -3.29 -5.48 -9.05
N GLN A 372 -4.13 -4.45 -9.00
CA GLN A 372 -5.14 -4.22 -10.05
C GLN A 372 -4.44 -3.93 -11.40
N TYR A 373 -3.33 -3.20 -11.38
CA TYR A 373 -2.55 -2.90 -12.58
C TYR A 373 -1.97 -4.17 -13.22
N ALA A 374 -1.56 -5.16 -12.41
CA ALA A 374 -1.13 -6.47 -12.93
C ALA A 374 -2.28 -7.22 -13.62
N LEU A 375 -3.48 -7.17 -13.03
CA LEU A 375 -4.68 -7.78 -13.62
C LEU A 375 -5.11 -7.07 -14.90
N ASP A 376 -4.97 -5.75 -14.99
CA ASP A 376 -5.28 -4.99 -16.20
C ASP A 376 -4.35 -5.38 -17.36
N LEU A 377 -3.06 -5.67 -17.08
CA LEU A 377 -2.13 -6.24 -18.06
C LEU A 377 -2.56 -7.64 -18.49
N THR A 378 -3.00 -8.45 -17.53
CA THR A 378 -3.43 -9.83 -17.76
C THR A 378 -4.72 -9.88 -18.59
N THR A 379 -5.66 -8.96 -18.36
CA THR A 379 -6.97 -8.91 -19.05
C THR A 379 -6.87 -8.54 -20.53
N ARG A 380 -5.73 -7.97 -20.96
CA ARG A 380 -5.44 -7.77 -22.39
C ARG A 380 -5.18 -9.08 -23.15
N GLN A 381 -5.06 -10.20 -22.43
CA GLN A 381 -4.96 -11.54 -23.03
C GLN A 381 -6.37 -12.01 -23.46
N VAL A 382 -6.57 -12.18 -24.76
CA VAL A 382 -7.90 -12.31 -25.40
C VAL A 382 -8.49 -13.73 -25.30
N SER A 383 -7.99 -14.60 -24.40
CA SER A 383 -8.47 -15.98 -24.34
C SER A 383 -9.77 -16.09 -23.54
N GLU A 384 -10.82 -16.66 -24.13
CA GLU A 384 -12.06 -17.01 -23.40
C GLU A 384 -11.83 -18.05 -22.27
N ARG A 385 -10.66 -18.71 -22.29
CA ARG A 385 -10.24 -19.70 -21.28
C ARG A 385 -9.48 -19.08 -20.10
N HIS A 386 -9.43 -17.75 -20.06
CA HIS A 386 -8.69 -16.98 -19.07
C HIS A 386 -9.65 -16.13 -18.23
N ARG A 387 -9.34 -16.02 -16.93
CA ARG A 387 -10.04 -15.10 -16.01
C ARG A 387 -9.01 -14.42 -15.12
N ALA A 388 -9.05 -13.09 -15.06
CA ALA A 388 -8.31 -12.31 -14.08
C ALA A 388 -9.17 -12.09 -12.83
N MET A 389 -8.61 -12.31 -11.64
CA MET A 389 -9.31 -12.12 -10.37
C MET A 389 -8.43 -11.45 -9.33
N HIS A 390 -8.96 -10.46 -8.64
CA HIS A 390 -8.25 -9.84 -7.53
C HIS A 390 -8.23 -10.76 -6.31
N ALA A 391 -7.03 -11.01 -5.78
CA ALA A 391 -6.82 -11.87 -4.62
C ALA A 391 -5.87 -11.21 -3.62
N ASN A 392 -6.40 -10.84 -2.46
CA ASN A 392 -5.61 -10.35 -1.34
C ASN A 392 -5.36 -11.46 -0.32
N LEU A 393 -4.18 -12.09 -0.39
CA LEU A 393 -3.79 -13.19 0.49
C LEU A 393 -3.61 -12.79 1.97
N PHE A 394 -3.59 -11.50 2.30
CA PHE A 394 -3.66 -11.04 3.70
C PHE A 394 -5.07 -11.13 4.30
N ARG A 395 -6.08 -11.52 3.51
CA ARG A 395 -7.46 -11.72 3.95
C ARG A 395 -7.82 -13.19 3.87
N THR A 396 -8.44 -13.72 4.92
CA THR A 396 -9.00 -15.09 4.89
C THR A 396 -10.07 -15.26 3.81
N HIS A 397 -10.71 -14.17 3.38
CA HIS A 397 -11.62 -14.17 2.22
C HIS A 397 -10.94 -14.67 0.94
N SER A 398 -9.61 -14.56 0.77
CA SER A 398 -8.93 -15.10 -0.43
C SER A 398 -9.12 -16.61 -0.61
N LEU A 399 -9.57 -17.33 0.42
CA LEU A 399 -9.86 -18.75 0.34
C LEU A 399 -11.16 -19.07 -0.44
N SER A 400 -12.02 -18.08 -0.68
CA SER A 400 -13.19 -18.23 -1.56
C SER A 400 -12.79 -18.23 -3.04
N LEU A 401 -11.54 -17.88 -3.40
CA LEU A 401 -11.11 -17.72 -4.79
C LEU A 401 -11.55 -18.86 -5.73
N PRO A 402 -11.39 -20.16 -5.40
CA PRO A 402 -11.87 -21.22 -6.30
C PRO A 402 -13.39 -21.22 -6.49
N LEU A 403 -14.15 -20.92 -5.44
CA LEU A 403 -15.61 -20.81 -5.49
C LEU A 403 -16.02 -19.61 -6.33
N ASP A 404 -15.43 -18.44 -6.08
CA ASP A 404 -15.72 -17.20 -6.80
C ASP A 404 -15.35 -17.32 -8.29
N ALA A 405 -14.31 -18.10 -8.59
CA ALA A 405 -13.91 -18.44 -9.95
C ALA A 405 -14.84 -19.47 -10.63
N ASN A 406 -15.84 -20.01 -9.93
CA ASN A 406 -16.70 -21.10 -10.36
C ASN A 406 -15.93 -22.37 -10.78
N ILE A 407 -14.82 -22.66 -10.08
CA ILE A 407 -14.06 -23.90 -10.29
C ILE A 407 -14.86 -25.07 -9.73
N VAL A 408 -15.10 -26.06 -10.58
CA VAL A 408 -15.78 -27.31 -10.21
C VAL A 408 -14.81 -28.47 -10.41
N GLY A 409 -14.54 -29.21 -9.33
CA GLY A 409 -13.66 -30.38 -9.36
C GLY A 409 -12.20 -30.05 -9.03
N PRO A 410 -11.27 -30.94 -9.43
CA PRO A 410 -9.84 -30.76 -9.21
C PRO A 410 -9.31 -29.49 -9.89
N PHE A 411 -8.36 -28.82 -9.25
CA PHE A 411 -7.62 -27.72 -9.86
C PHE A 411 -6.15 -27.75 -9.49
N ASP A 412 -5.31 -27.39 -10.45
CA ASP A 412 -3.89 -27.18 -10.25
C ASP A 412 -3.60 -25.78 -9.73
N LEU A 413 -2.47 -25.61 -9.06
CA LEU A 413 -2.04 -24.31 -8.54
C LEU A 413 -0.56 -24.07 -8.81
N VAL A 414 -0.25 -22.91 -9.38
CA VAL A 414 1.12 -22.46 -9.59
C VAL A 414 1.37 -21.11 -8.93
N ALA A 415 2.59 -20.87 -8.45
CA ALA A 415 3.00 -19.60 -7.88
C ALA A 415 4.46 -19.29 -8.22
N ASN A 416 4.71 -18.28 -9.05
CA ASN A 416 6.06 -17.94 -9.51
C ASN A 416 6.67 -16.81 -8.67
N HIS A 417 7.65 -17.12 -7.81
CA HIS A 417 8.29 -16.16 -6.90
C HIS A 417 7.34 -15.34 -6.01
N LEU A 418 6.14 -15.86 -5.73
CA LEU A 418 5.16 -15.19 -4.87
C LEU A 418 5.45 -15.43 -3.38
N ILE A 419 5.63 -16.69 -2.98
CA ILE A 419 5.60 -17.12 -1.57
C ILE A 419 6.74 -16.47 -0.75
N ASP A 420 7.92 -16.32 -1.36
CA ASP A 420 9.09 -15.68 -0.78
C ASP A 420 8.94 -14.16 -0.63
N GLN A 421 8.04 -13.56 -1.40
CA GLN A 421 7.77 -12.12 -1.38
C GLN A 421 6.62 -11.76 -0.45
N LEU A 422 5.79 -12.73 -0.07
CA LEU A 422 4.71 -12.57 0.89
C LEU A 422 5.20 -12.34 2.33
N GLY A 423 4.51 -11.45 3.04
CA GLY A 423 4.63 -11.29 4.48
C GLY A 423 4.04 -12.46 5.26
N THR A 424 4.43 -12.58 6.53
CA THR A 424 4.05 -13.70 7.43
C THR A 424 2.54 -13.92 7.54
N HIS A 425 1.72 -12.87 7.48
CA HIS A 425 0.26 -12.96 7.60
C HIS A 425 -0.44 -13.48 6.33
N ALA A 426 0.19 -13.42 5.15
CA ALA A 426 -0.40 -13.89 3.90
C ALA A 426 -0.06 -15.36 3.60
N ARG A 427 1.10 -15.83 4.06
CA ARG A 427 1.58 -17.20 3.78
C ARG A 427 0.60 -18.30 4.21
N PRO A 428 -0.07 -18.23 5.38
CA PRO A 428 -1.04 -19.27 5.78
C PRO A 428 -2.19 -19.46 4.79
N GLN A 429 -2.62 -18.39 4.12
CA GLN A 429 -3.72 -18.40 3.16
C GLN A 429 -3.26 -19.05 1.86
N THR A 430 -2.04 -18.74 1.41
CA THR A 430 -1.40 -19.45 0.29
C THR A 430 -1.25 -20.94 0.57
N MET A 431 -0.81 -21.34 1.77
CA MET A 431 -0.68 -22.75 2.15
C MET A 431 -2.04 -23.46 2.15
N ARG A 432 -3.10 -22.78 2.60
CA ARG A 432 -4.47 -23.32 2.53
C ARG A 432 -4.95 -23.50 1.09
N LEU A 433 -4.69 -22.56 0.18
CA LEU A 433 -5.02 -22.71 -1.24
C LEU A 433 -4.25 -23.86 -1.91
N ILE A 434 -2.95 -23.98 -1.63
CA ILE A 434 -2.13 -25.14 -2.07
C ILE A 434 -2.75 -26.44 -1.56
N ARG A 435 -3.10 -26.49 -0.27
CA ARG A 435 -3.75 -27.68 0.32
C ARG A 435 -5.09 -28.00 -0.35
N MET A 436 -5.89 -26.99 -0.68
CA MET A 436 -7.17 -27.15 -1.36
C MET A 436 -6.97 -27.76 -2.75
N SER A 437 -6.01 -27.25 -3.52
CA SER A 437 -5.62 -27.82 -4.83
C SER A 437 -5.25 -29.31 -4.69
N LEU A 438 -4.31 -29.63 -3.79
CA LEU A 438 -3.87 -31.01 -3.57
C LEU A 438 -5.01 -31.94 -3.13
N ARG A 439 -5.86 -31.49 -2.20
CA ARG A 439 -7.01 -32.29 -1.73
C ARG A 439 -8.12 -32.45 -2.76
N SER A 440 -8.21 -31.53 -3.72
CA SER A 440 -9.13 -31.65 -4.84
C SER A 440 -8.68 -32.69 -5.88
N GLY A 441 -7.44 -33.16 -5.79
CA GLY A 441 -6.82 -34.09 -6.75
C GLY A 441 -5.94 -33.41 -7.80
N GLY A 442 -5.69 -32.10 -7.68
CA GLY A 442 -4.74 -31.38 -8.52
C GLY A 442 -3.32 -31.39 -7.98
N SER A 443 -2.43 -30.75 -8.72
CA SER A 443 -1.01 -30.57 -8.42
C SER A 443 -0.70 -29.13 -8.03
N ALA A 444 0.33 -28.94 -7.19
CA ALA A 444 0.78 -27.60 -6.82
C ALA A 444 2.30 -27.44 -6.97
N PHE A 445 2.70 -26.36 -7.64
CA PHE A 445 4.10 -26.03 -7.90
C PHE A 445 4.40 -24.56 -7.58
N ALA A 446 5.61 -24.27 -7.10
CA ALA A 446 6.06 -22.90 -6.94
C ALA A 446 7.55 -22.74 -7.20
N THR A 447 7.97 -21.51 -7.46
CA THR A 447 9.38 -21.11 -7.48
C THR A 447 9.60 -20.01 -6.44
N LEU A 448 10.79 -19.99 -5.84
CA LEU A 448 11.15 -19.05 -4.78
C LEU A 448 12.65 -18.73 -4.85
N TYR A 449 13.05 -17.61 -4.27
CA TYR A 449 14.45 -17.35 -3.94
C TYR A 449 14.78 -17.82 -2.53
N GLY A 450 15.84 -18.61 -2.38
CA GLY A 450 16.32 -19.12 -1.09
C GLY A 450 16.98 -18.07 -0.20
N ARG A 451 17.43 -16.95 -0.78
CA ARG A 451 18.10 -15.86 -0.08
C ARG A 451 17.55 -14.50 -0.51
N PRO A 452 17.43 -13.54 0.43
CA PRO A 452 17.11 -12.17 0.07
C PRO A 452 18.30 -11.52 -0.66
N ASP A 453 18.00 -10.51 -1.47
CA ASP A 453 18.98 -9.56 -1.98
C ASP A 453 19.16 -8.41 -0.96
N PRO A 454 20.28 -8.37 -0.22
CA PRO A 454 20.48 -7.36 0.82
C PRO A 454 20.66 -5.95 0.25
N GLU A 455 21.06 -5.81 -1.01
CA GLU A 455 21.28 -4.50 -1.65
C GLU A 455 19.96 -3.83 -2.07
N ALA A 456 18.91 -4.64 -2.28
CA ALA A 456 17.60 -4.16 -2.72
C ALA A 456 16.55 -4.14 -1.60
N LEU A 457 16.86 -4.64 -0.40
CA LEU A 457 15.94 -4.52 0.75
C LEU A 457 15.74 -3.04 1.14
N PRO A 458 14.52 -2.64 1.55
CA PRO A 458 13.38 -3.49 1.94
C PRO A 458 12.39 -3.86 0.83
N ASN A 459 12.75 -3.74 -0.47
CA ASN A 459 11.87 -4.03 -1.60
C ASN A 459 11.25 -5.44 -1.51
N PRO A 460 9.92 -5.60 -1.70
CA PRO A 460 9.26 -6.91 -1.73
C PRO A 460 9.88 -7.91 -2.71
N THR A 461 10.32 -7.48 -3.90
CA THR A 461 10.95 -8.34 -4.91
C THR A 461 12.31 -8.86 -4.50
N ALA A 462 12.96 -8.22 -3.51
CA ALA A 462 14.28 -8.57 -2.99
C ALA A 462 14.22 -9.60 -1.85
N ARG A 463 13.03 -10.00 -1.40
CA ARG A 463 12.87 -10.96 -0.30
C ARG A 463 13.30 -12.37 -0.73
N GLY A 464 13.48 -13.24 0.25
CA GLY A 464 13.81 -14.64 0.03
C GLY A 464 13.26 -15.49 1.17
N LEU A 465 13.07 -16.77 0.91
CA LEU A 465 12.57 -17.75 1.85
C LEU A 465 13.46 -19.00 1.78
N ALA A 466 14.20 -19.26 2.85
CA ALA A 466 15.04 -20.45 2.88
C ALA A 466 14.17 -21.72 2.84
N VAL A 467 14.65 -22.75 2.14
CA VAL A 467 13.94 -24.05 2.00
C VAL A 467 13.50 -24.62 3.36
N GLY A 468 14.38 -24.58 4.37
CA GLY A 468 14.05 -25.08 5.70
C GLY A 468 13.04 -24.22 6.47
N GLU A 469 12.89 -22.94 6.09
CA GLU A 469 11.79 -22.10 6.58
C GLU A 469 10.49 -22.45 5.87
N LEU A 470 10.50 -22.62 4.53
CA LEU A 470 9.33 -23.08 3.78
C LEU A 470 8.81 -24.42 4.32
N ALA A 471 9.70 -25.39 4.57
CA ALA A 471 9.35 -26.70 5.15
C ALA A 471 8.57 -26.56 6.48
N ARG A 472 9.03 -25.69 7.38
CA ARG A 472 8.36 -25.41 8.66
C ARG A 472 7.03 -24.67 8.49
N ILE A 473 6.90 -23.85 7.45
CA ILE A 473 5.66 -23.12 7.15
C ILE A 473 4.58 -24.07 6.61
N VAL A 474 4.95 -25.06 5.79
CA VAL A 474 4.00 -25.98 5.15
C VAL A 474 3.57 -27.13 6.07
N GLU A 475 4.43 -27.53 7.02
CA GLU A 475 4.22 -28.69 7.89
C GLU A 475 2.89 -28.63 8.68
N PRO A 476 2.50 -27.51 9.33
CA PRO A 476 1.22 -27.42 10.04
C PRO A 476 -0.01 -27.60 9.14
N PHE A 477 0.14 -27.49 7.82
CA PHE A 477 -0.94 -27.71 6.85
C PHE A 477 -0.99 -29.15 6.34
N GLY A 478 -0.10 -30.03 6.84
CA GLY A 478 0.02 -31.42 6.39
C GLY A 478 0.55 -31.51 4.96
N ILE A 479 1.47 -30.61 4.60
CA ILE A 479 2.09 -30.54 3.28
C ILE A 479 3.59 -30.83 3.42
N THR A 480 4.15 -31.58 2.48
CA THR A 480 5.59 -31.79 2.28
C THR A 480 6.05 -31.11 0.99
N ILE A 481 7.37 -30.90 0.86
CA ILE A 481 7.97 -30.25 -0.31
C ILE A 481 9.08 -31.10 -0.91
N ASP A 482 9.07 -31.23 -2.23
CA ASP A 482 10.19 -31.73 -3.03
C ASP A 482 10.84 -30.54 -3.74
N LYS A 483 12.11 -30.27 -3.41
CA LYS A 483 12.82 -29.09 -3.93
C LYS A 483 13.72 -29.45 -5.12
N VAL A 484 13.83 -28.52 -6.07
CA VAL A 484 14.76 -28.59 -7.20
C VAL A 484 15.55 -27.29 -7.28
N ARG A 485 16.89 -27.37 -7.30
CA ARG A 485 17.72 -26.17 -7.50
C ARG A 485 17.61 -25.72 -8.95
N LEU A 486 17.41 -24.42 -9.17
CA LEU A 486 17.39 -23.84 -10.52
C LEU A 486 18.75 -23.26 -10.88
N ALA A 487 19.06 -23.25 -12.18
CA ALA A 487 20.21 -22.53 -12.70
C ALA A 487 19.92 -21.02 -12.67
N PRO A 488 20.66 -20.22 -11.88
CA PRO A 488 20.34 -18.80 -11.72
C PRO A 488 20.72 -17.99 -12.98
N ALA A 489 19.87 -17.06 -13.35
CA ALA A 489 20.22 -15.95 -14.24
C ALA A 489 21.25 -15.01 -13.56
N ILE A 490 21.79 -14.06 -14.31
CA ILE A 490 22.86 -13.15 -13.82
C ILE A 490 22.40 -12.38 -12.57
N HIS A 491 21.17 -11.86 -12.57
CA HIS A 491 20.59 -11.12 -11.44
C HIS A 491 20.23 -12.01 -10.24
N GLU A 492 20.23 -13.33 -10.41
CA GLU A 492 19.79 -14.30 -9.40
C GLU A 492 20.95 -15.02 -8.71
N LYS A 493 22.20 -14.80 -9.15
CA LYS A 493 23.37 -15.58 -8.72
C LYS A 493 23.56 -15.64 -7.21
N ARG A 494 23.12 -14.63 -6.46
CA ARG A 494 23.23 -14.55 -5.00
C ARG A 494 21.94 -14.95 -4.26
N ARG A 495 20.88 -15.28 -4.99
CA ARG A 495 19.51 -15.46 -4.47
C ARG A 495 19.09 -16.91 -4.28
N ASP A 496 19.88 -17.87 -4.75
CA ASP A 496 19.61 -19.31 -4.69
C ASP A 496 18.18 -19.68 -5.17
N PRO A 497 17.82 -19.47 -6.45
CA PRO A 497 16.48 -19.82 -6.95
C PRO A 497 16.24 -21.33 -6.89
N TYR A 498 15.03 -21.72 -6.48
CA TYR A 498 14.61 -23.11 -6.40
C TYR A 498 13.13 -23.29 -6.78
N GLY A 499 12.83 -24.41 -7.42
CA GLY A 499 11.48 -24.90 -7.67
C GLY A 499 11.03 -25.85 -6.58
N VAL A 500 9.72 -25.96 -6.38
CA VAL A 500 9.08 -26.79 -5.37
C VAL A 500 7.86 -27.47 -5.96
N LYS A 501 7.75 -28.78 -5.74
CA LYS A 501 6.50 -29.55 -5.84
C LYS A 501 5.95 -29.77 -4.43
N PHE A 502 4.67 -29.47 -4.22
CA PHE A 502 4.01 -29.70 -2.94
C PHE A 502 3.23 -31.02 -2.98
N SER A 503 3.23 -31.75 -1.87
CA SER A 503 2.52 -33.02 -1.71
C SER A 503 1.80 -33.06 -0.36
N LEU A 504 0.69 -33.80 -0.25
CA LEU A 504 0.06 -34.05 1.06
C LEU A 504 0.90 -35.05 1.84
N ASN A 505 1.08 -34.81 3.14
CA ASN A 505 1.72 -35.77 4.02
C ASN A 505 0.80 -36.99 4.19
N SER A 506 1.27 -38.17 3.77
CA SER A 506 0.51 -39.42 3.75
C SER A 506 0.08 -39.88 5.15
N THR A 507 0.81 -39.51 6.20
CA THR A 507 0.52 -39.90 7.60
C THR A 507 -0.70 -39.22 8.22
N ILE A 508 -1.18 -38.10 7.68
CA ILE A 508 -2.36 -37.38 8.23
C ILE A 508 -3.67 -37.85 7.57
N SER A 509 -3.59 -38.65 6.49
CA SER A 509 -4.78 -39.10 5.74
C SER A 509 -5.52 -40.26 6.41
N GLU A 510 -4.89 -40.99 7.34
CA GLU A 510 -5.46 -42.19 7.97
C GLU A 510 -6.28 -41.92 9.23
N GLU A 511 -6.16 -40.75 9.88
CA GLU A 511 -6.92 -40.46 11.12
C GLU A 511 -8.35 -39.93 10.90
N LYS A 512 -8.82 -39.81 9.65
CA LYS A 512 -10.20 -39.40 9.34
C LYS A 512 -10.82 -40.21 8.21
N LYS A 513 -10.81 -41.54 8.35
CA LYS A 513 -11.81 -42.41 7.71
C LYS A 513 -12.77 -42.95 8.75
#